data_AF-A0A938P7S9-F1
#
_entry.id   AF-A0A938P7S9-F1
#
_cell.length_a   1.000
_cell.length_b   1.000
_cell.length_c   1.000
_cell.angle_alpha   90.00
_cell.angle_beta   90.00
_cell.angle_gamma   90.00
#
_symmetry.space_group_name_H-M   'P 1'
#
loop_
_entity.id
_entity.type
_entity.pdbx_description
1 polymer ?
#
loop_
_entity_poly.entity_id
_entity_poly.type
_entity_poly.pdbx_seq_one_letter_code
_entity_poly.pdbx_strand_id
1 'polypeptide(L)'
;MSNTFSDYSQSSAIIPQKKNSFIIHIILFIITFITTIIAGLEWTTGKMGPYEFNDLVHGLPYSLSILFILACHEFGHYFAAVYHNVKATLPFFIPFPPIAGFFNFGTMGAVIKTKSVIPNNKAMFDIGVAGPIAGFIACLIVLIYGFTHLPTVDYILKIHPDYFSPEYGKEGINLEFGSTFLFEILRYLFTNPQDFIPPMSEIYHYPYLCVGWFGLFVTAMNLIPVGQLDGGHILYGMFGDKIHEAFASIAMLLLGALGLIGLLNAFINLNITFGWSGWLFWAFILYFFIKVKHPPVPYFEKLDIRRRIIGYLAMLIFILSFSPTPFIISLTN
;
A
#
# COMPACT_ATOMS: atom_id res chain seq x y z
N MET A 1 -35.50 -57.76 34.22
CA MET A 1 -36.29 -56.56 33.91
C MET A 1 -35.56 -55.37 34.49
N SER A 2 -35.07 -54.37 33.77
CA SER A 2 -35.07 -54.06 32.34
C SER A 2 -34.01 -52.97 32.14
N ASN A 3 -33.15 -53.17 31.14
CA ASN A 3 -32.30 -52.15 30.55
C ASN A 3 -33.10 -50.91 30.12
N THR A 4 -32.55 -49.73 30.33
CA THR A 4 -32.78 -48.58 29.44
C THR A 4 -31.48 -47.78 29.33
N PHE A 5 -30.59 -48.28 28.46
CA PHE A 5 -29.79 -47.41 27.60
C PHE A 5 -30.78 -46.74 26.63
N SER A 6 -30.78 -45.41 26.56
CA SER A 6 -31.44 -44.69 25.46
C SER A 6 -30.50 -43.60 24.96
N ASP A 7 -29.75 -43.97 23.93
CA ASP A 7 -29.37 -43.18 22.76
C ASP A 7 -29.21 -41.66 22.93
N TYR A 8 -27.99 -41.24 23.26
CA TYR A 8 -27.45 -40.01 22.69
C TYR A 8 -26.96 -40.30 21.27
N SER A 9 -27.88 -40.34 20.31
CA SER A 9 -27.51 -40.20 18.90
C SER A 9 -27.14 -38.73 18.66
N GLN A 10 -25.87 -38.41 18.87
CA GLN A 10 -25.28 -37.20 18.31
C GLN A 10 -25.30 -37.33 16.79
N SER A 11 -26.38 -36.85 16.18
CA SER A 11 -26.40 -36.51 14.77
C SER A 11 -25.33 -35.43 14.55
N SER A 12 -24.13 -35.85 14.17
CA SER A 12 -23.08 -34.98 13.66
C SER A 12 -23.59 -34.35 12.36
N ALA A 13 -24.27 -33.21 12.49
CA ALA A 13 -24.61 -32.37 11.37
C ALA A 13 -23.29 -31.96 10.69
N ILE A 14 -23.01 -32.58 9.55
CA ILE A 14 -21.96 -32.14 8.63
C ILE A 14 -22.41 -30.76 8.15
N ILE A 15 -21.94 -29.70 8.82
CA ILE A 15 -22.15 -28.33 8.34
C ILE A 15 -21.42 -28.23 7.01
N PRO A 16 -22.11 -28.01 5.88
CA PRO A 16 -21.46 -27.92 4.59
C PRO A 16 -20.53 -26.71 4.61
N GLN A 17 -19.22 -26.93 4.44
CA GLN A 17 -18.28 -25.83 4.31
C GLN A 17 -18.64 -24.99 3.07
N LYS A 18 -18.86 -23.70 3.30
CA LYS A 18 -19.34 -22.69 2.33
C LYS A 18 -18.46 -22.63 1.07
N LYS A 19 -18.87 -23.31 -0.01
CA LYS A 19 -18.38 -23.09 -1.39
C LYS A 19 -18.49 -21.64 -1.87
N ASN A 20 -19.45 -20.88 -1.32
CA ASN A 20 -19.69 -19.46 -1.68
C ASN A 20 -18.56 -18.49 -1.28
N SER A 21 -17.64 -18.88 -0.39
CA SER A 21 -16.55 -17.97 0.02
C SER A 21 -15.55 -17.73 -1.11
N PHE A 22 -15.24 -18.75 -1.92
CA PHE A 22 -14.20 -18.69 -2.94
C PHE A 22 -14.61 -17.82 -4.14
N ILE A 23 -15.88 -17.91 -4.54
CA ILE A 23 -16.45 -17.13 -5.64
C ILE A 23 -16.35 -15.62 -5.36
N ILE A 24 -16.56 -15.20 -4.10
CA ILE A 24 -16.47 -13.79 -3.72
C ILE A 24 -15.05 -13.25 -3.94
N HIS A 25 -14.01 -14.01 -3.57
CA HIS A 25 -12.62 -13.60 -3.78
C HIS A 25 -12.29 -13.45 -5.27
N ILE A 26 -12.77 -14.37 -6.11
CA ILE A 26 -12.57 -14.29 -7.57
C ILE A 26 -13.30 -13.09 -8.15
N ILE A 27 -14.57 -12.88 -7.80
CA ILE A 27 -15.36 -11.76 -8.31
C ILE A 27 -14.70 -10.44 -7.92
N LEU A 28 -14.30 -10.29 -6.66
CA LEU A 28 -13.62 -9.09 -6.19
C LEU A 28 -12.29 -8.87 -6.93
N PHE A 29 -11.49 -9.92 -7.11
CA PHE A 29 -10.26 -9.84 -7.90
C PHE A 29 -10.52 -9.39 -9.35
N ILE A 30 -11.53 -9.95 -10.02
CA ILE A 30 -11.90 -9.57 -11.40
C ILE A 30 -12.35 -8.11 -11.45
N ILE A 31 -13.18 -7.67 -10.50
CA ILE A 31 -13.63 -6.27 -10.45
C ILE A 31 -12.43 -5.35 -10.21
N THR A 32 -11.55 -5.68 -9.27
CA THR A 32 -10.32 -4.89 -9.01
C THR A 32 -9.40 -4.87 -10.23
N PHE A 33 -9.29 -5.97 -10.97
CA PHE A 33 -8.53 -6.01 -12.22
C PHE A 33 -9.10 -5.04 -13.24
N ILE A 34 -10.42 -5.00 -13.43
CA ILE A 34 -11.07 -4.06 -14.34
C ILE A 34 -10.86 -2.60 -13.88
N THR A 35 -11.08 -2.30 -12.60
CA THR A 35 -10.94 -0.92 -12.10
C THR A 35 -9.49 -0.43 -12.15
N THR A 36 -8.52 -1.31 -11.89
CA THR A 36 -7.08 -0.97 -12.02
C THR A 36 -6.63 -0.83 -13.47
N ILE A 37 -7.22 -1.55 -14.43
CA ILE A 37 -6.97 -1.29 -15.85
C ILE A 37 -7.44 0.12 -16.22
N ILE A 38 -8.65 0.52 -15.80
CA ILE A 38 -9.18 1.84 -16.12
C ILE A 38 -8.33 2.94 -15.49
N ALA A 39 -7.98 2.80 -14.20
CA ALA A 39 -7.07 3.74 -13.55
C ALA A 39 -5.71 3.79 -14.26
N GLY A 40 -5.16 2.65 -14.66
CA GLY A 40 -3.91 2.58 -15.41
C GLY A 40 -3.97 3.31 -16.74
N LEU A 41 -5.09 3.18 -17.46
CA LEU A 41 -5.33 3.91 -18.70
C LEU A 41 -5.37 5.42 -18.46
N GLU A 42 -6.10 5.86 -17.42
CA GLU A 42 -6.18 7.28 -17.02
C GLU A 42 -4.79 7.84 -16.70
N TRP A 43 -4.02 7.13 -15.86
CA TRP A 43 -2.66 7.53 -15.50
C TRP A 43 -1.73 7.54 -16.71
N THR A 44 -1.76 6.54 -17.58
CA THR A 44 -0.81 6.43 -18.71
C THR A 44 -1.14 7.34 -19.89
N THR A 45 -2.40 7.69 -20.10
CA THR A 45 -2.84 8.46 -21.29
C THR A 45 -3.34 9.87 -20.97
N GLY A 46 -3.61 10.18 -19.70
CA GLY A 46 -4.23 11.45 -19.29
C GLY A 46 -5.69 11.63 -19.72
N LYS A 47 -6.30 10.64 -20.38
CA LYS A 47 -7.69 10.72 -20.86
C LYS A 47 -8.68 10.37 -19.75
N MET A 48 -9.72 11.18 -19.57
CA MET A 48 -10.83 10.94 -18.63
C MET A 48 -12.11 10.50 -19.34
N GLY A 49 -12.03 9.42 -20.12
CA GLY A 49 -13.17 8.77 -20.77
C GLY A 49 -13.96 9.63 -21.79
N PRO A 50 -14.92 9.04 -22.52
CA PRO A 50 -15.19 7.60 -22.63
C PRO A 50 -14.03 6.82 -23.27
N TYR A 51 -13.89 5.54 -22.94
CA TYR A 51 -12.78 4.68 -23.38
C TYR A 51 -13.23 3.69 -24.45
N GLU A 52 -12.40 3.46 -25.46
CA GLU A 52 -12.60 2.35 -26.39
C GLU A 52 -12.02 1.05 -25.83
N PHE A 53 -12.53 -0.10 -26.27
CA PHE A 53 -12.00 -1.39 -25.82
C PHE A 53 -10.52 -1.58 -26.14
N ASN A 54 -10.04 -1.00 -27.24
CA ASN A 54 -8.65 -1.07 -27.64
C ASN A 54 -7.74 -0.25 -26.71
N ASP A 55 -8.25 0.80 -26.07
CA ASP A 55 -7.46 1.63 -25.17
C ASP A 55 -7.11 0.91 -23.85
N LEU A 56 -7.91 -0.08 -23.45
CA LEU A 56 -7.70 -0.86 -22.21
C LEU A 56 -6.33 -1.55 -22.15
N VAL A 57 -5.71 -1.81 -23.31
CA VAL A 57 -4.37 -2.39 -23.38
C VAL A 57 -3.32 -1.49 -22.71
N HIS A 58 -3.51 -0.17 -22.72
CA HIS A 58 -2.58 0.79 -22.13
C HIS A 58 -2.59 0.74 -20.59
N GLY A 59 -3.70 0.31 -19.99
CA GLY A 59 -3.82 0.12 -18.54
C GLY A 59 -3.27 -1.20 -18.00
N LEU A 60 -2.98 -2.18 -18.88
CA LEU A 60 -2.53 -3.51 -18.45
C LEU A 60 -1.19 -3.49 -17.69
N PRO A 61 -0.13 -2.79 -18.14
CA PRO A 61 1.13 -2.75 -17.41
C PRO A 61 0.97 -2.23 -15.98
N TYR A 62 0.13 -1.21 -15.79
CA TYR A 62 -0.20 -0.66 -14.48
C TYR A 62 -0.95 -1.70 -13.62
N SER A 63 -2.05 -2.25 -14.14
CA SER A 63 -2.91 -3.19 -13.40
C SER A 63 -2.17 -4.44 -12.97
N LEU A 64 -1.37 -5.04 -13.87
CA LEU A 64 -0.57 -6.22 -13.57
C LEU A 64 0.47 -5.92 -12.49
N SER A 65 1.15 -4.77 -12.58
CA SER A 65 2.18 -4.38 -11.61
C SER A 65 1.57 -4.14 -10.22
N ILE A 66 0.45 -3.42 -10.12
CA ILE A 66 -0.13 -3.06 -8.82
C ILE A 66 -0.74 -4.29 -8.14
N LEU A 67 -1.44 -5.15 -8.90
CA LEU A 67 -1.98 -6.39 -8.36
C LEU A 67 -0.87 -7.37 -7.98
N PHE A 68 0.25 -7.39 -8.70
CA PHE A 68 1.40 -8.21 -8.33
C PHE A 68 1.96 -7.79 -6.96
N ILE A 69 2.16 -6.49 -6.72
CA ILE A 69 2.64 -5.98 -5.42
C ILE A 69 1.65 -6.30 -4.30
N LEU A 70 0.36 -5.98 -4.50
CA LEU A 70 -0.68 -6.23 -3.50
C LEU A 70 -0.86 -7.72 -3.21
N ALA A 71 -0.84 -8.57 -4.23
CA ALA A 71 -0.93 -10.00 -4.07
C ALA A 71 0.26 -10.54 -3.27
N CYS A 72 1.50 -10.15 -3.62
CA CYS A 72 2.69 -10.56 -2.87
C CYS A 72 2.63 -10.14 -1.41
N HIS A 73 2.17 -8.92 -1.11
CA HIS A 73 1.96 -8.43 0.27
C HIS A 73 0.97 -9.31 1.04
N GLU A 74 -0.26 -9.46 0.52
CA GLU A 74 -1.31 -10.20 1.24
C GLU A 74 -1.02 -11.71 1.33
N PHE A 75 -0.43 -12.30 0.28
CA PHE A 75 0.00 -13.69 0.34
C PHE A 75 1.18 -13.90 1.30
N GLY A 76 2.05 -12.90 1.49
CA GLY A 76 3.07 -12.92 2.54
C GLY A 76 2.46 -13.10 3.93
N HIS A 77 1.44 -12.31 4.26
CA HIS A 77 0.67 -12.50 5.50
C HIS A 77 -0.02 -13.86 5.56
N TYR A 78 -0.68 -14.28 4.49
CA TYR A 78 -1.42 -15.54 4.43
C TYR A 78 -0.52 -16.74 4.69
N PHE A 79 0.64 -16.82 4.03
CA PHE A 79 1.56 -17.95 4.21
C PHE A 79 2.19 -17.95 5.60
N ALA A 80 2.51 -16.80 6.17
CA ALA A 80 2.96 -16.70 7.56
C ALA A 80 1.87 -17.14 8.55
N ALA A 81 0.61 -16.78 8.31
CA ALA A 81 -0.51 -17.22 9.13
C ALA A 81 -0.69 -18.74 9.06
N VAL A 82 -0.61 -19.32 7.86
CA VAL A 82 -0.67 -20.78 7.65
C VAL A 82 0.48 -21.47 8.40
N TYR A 83 1.71 -20.95 8.29
CA TYR A 83 2.87 -21.50 9.01
C TYR A 83 2.67 -21.53 10.53
N HIS A 84 2.02 -20.52 11.09
CA HIS A 84 1.69 -20.42 12.52
C HIS A 84 0.37 -21.09 12.91
N ASN A 85 -0.25 -21.86 12.02
CA ASN A 85 -1.57 -22.49 12.23
C ASN A 85 -2.69 -21.49 12.58
N VAL A 86 -2.55 -20.24 12.16
CA VAL A 86 -3.57 -19.20 12.29
C VAL A 86 -4.48 -19.27 11.07
N LYS A 87 -5.79 -19.49 11.30
CA LYS A 87 -6.78 -19.55 10.22
C LYS A 87 -6.93 -18.16 9.60
N ALA A 88 -6.68 -18.03 8.31
CA ALA A 88 -6.89 -16.80 7.55
C ALA A 88 -7.81 -17.05 6.34
N THR A 89 -8.31 -15.98 5.73
CA THR A 89 -8.98 -16.02 4.43
C THR A 89 -7.98 -15.82 3.30
N LEU A 90 -8.39 -16.15 2.07
CA LEU A 90 -7.70 -15.64 0.90
C LEU A 90 -7.83 -14.11 0.84
N PRO A 91 -6.95 -13.40 0.11
CA PRO A 91 -7.03 -11.96 -0.01
C PRO A 91 -8.39 -11.51 -0.59
N PHE A 92 -8.98 -10.50 0.02
CA PHE A 92 -10.09 -9.74 -0.54
C PHE A 92 -9.50 -8.49 -1.20
N PHE A 93 -9.46 -8.47 -2.54
CA PHE A 93 -9.11 -7.27 -3.28
C PHE A 93 -10.27 -6.27 -3.20
N ILE A 94 -9.98 -5.01 -2.88
CA ILE A 94 -10.99 -3.98 -2.66
C ILE A 94 -10.98 -3.05 -3.88
N PRO A 95 -11.89 -3.23 -4.85
CA PRO A 95 -11.92 -2.38 -6.03
C PRO A 95 -12.28 -0.95 -5.63
N PHE A 96 -11.69 0.01 -6.32
CA PHE A 96 -12.13 1.40 -6.25
C PHE A 96 -12.51 1.86 -7.66
N PRO A 97 -13.82 1.94 -7.97
CA PRO A 97 -14.29 2.34 -9.28
C PRO A 97 -13.77 3.73 -9.70
N PRO A 98 -13.52 3.96 -11.00
CA PRO A 98 -13.21 5.30 -11.50
C PRO A 98 -14.36 6.26 -11.17
N ILE A 99 -14.03 7.43 -10.67
CA ILE A 99 -15.00 8.51 -10.37
C ILE A 99 -14.67 9.65 -11.32
N ALA A 100 -15.66 10.10 -12.10
CA ALA A 100 -15.46 11.16 -13.08
C ALA A 100 -14.88 12.43 -12.42
N GLY A 101 -13.78 12.93 -12.96
CA GLY A 101 -13.07 14.11 -12.44
C GLY A 101 -12.15 13.84 -11.24
N PHE A 102 -11.93 12.58 -10.85
CA PHE A 102 -11.04 12.21 -9.74
C PHE A 102 -10.11 11.06 -10.14
N PHE A 103 -8.83 11.36 -10.32
CA PHE A 103 -7.80 10.35 -10.53
C PHE A 103 -7.66 9.47 -9.29
N ASN A 104 -7.86 8.16 -9.46
CA ASN A 104 -7.68 7.20 -8.38
C ASN A 104 -6.77 6.04 -8.80
N PHE A 105 -6.41 5.17 -7.85
CA PHE A 105 -5.47 4.05 -8.09
C PHE A 105 -6.18 2.75 -8.53
N GLY A 106 -7.48 2.80 -8.79
CA GLY A 106 -8.31 1.65 -9.18
C GLY A 106 -8.55 0.62 -8.08
N THR A 107 -7.93 0.78 -6.90
CA THR A 107 -8.03 -0.15 -5.77
C THR A 107 -7.82 0.59 -4.44
N MET A 108 -8.48 0.13 -3.38
CA MET A 108 -8.18 0.52 -2.00
C MET A 108 -7.16 -0.43 -1.34
N GLY A 109 -6.60 -1.37 -2.11
CA GLY A 109 -5.69 -2.40 -1.64
C GLY A 109 -6.33 -3.78 -1.61
N ALA A 110 -5.75 -4.67 -0.83
CA ALA A 110 -6.28 -5.99 -0.56
C ALA A 110 -6.11 -6.28 0.94
N VAL A 111 -6.95 -7.14 1.49
CA VAL A 111 -6.88 -7.51 2.91
C VAL A 111 -7.17 -8.99 3.12
N ILE A 112 -6.41 -9.63 4.00
CA ILE A 112 -6.80 -10.91 4.60
C ILE A 112 -7.56 -10.69 5.91
N LYS A 113 -8.57 -11.54 6.13
CA LYS A 113 -9.25 -11.65 7.42
C LYS A 113 -8.71 -12.83 8.22
N THR A 114 -8.13 -12.53 9.38
CA THR A 114 -7.76 -13.51 10.41
C THR A 114 -9.03 -14.05 11.10
N LYS A 115 -9.15 -15.38 11.19
CA LYS A 115 -10.34 -16.12 11.68
C LYS A 115 -10.11 -16.84 13.01
N SER A 116 -8.90 -16.86 13.53
CA SER A 116 -8.56 -17.45 14.83
C SER A 116 -7.64 -16.53 15.62
N VAL A 117 -7.56 -16.74 16.93
CA VAL A 117 -6.66 -15.98 17.81
C VAL A 117 -5.21 -16.25 17.41
N ILE A 118 -4.40 -15.19 17.40
CA ILE A 118 -2.95 -15.31 17.19
C ILE A 118 -2.33 -15.72 18.53
N PRO A 119 -1.61 -16.85 18.59
CA PRO A 119 -1.27 -17.51 19.85
C PRO A 119 -0.26 -16.73 20.70
N ASN A 120 0.73 -16.11 20.07
CA ASN A 120 1.81 -15.42 20.76
C ASN A 120 2.39 -14.28 19.91
N ASN A 121 3.27 -13.49 20.52
CA ASN A 121 3.90 -12.34 19.86
C ASN A 121 4.87 -12.73 18.74
N LYS A 122 5.44 -13.95 18.74
CA LYS A 122 6.30 -14.43 17.63
C LYS A 122 5.47 -14.67 16.37
N ALA A 123 4.32 -15.32 16.49
CA ALA A 123 3.37 -15.50 15.40
C ALA A 123 2.85 -14.15 14.90
N MET A 124 2.51 -13.24 15.81
CA MET A 124 2.09 -11.88 15.48
C MET A 124 3.16 -11.13 14.68
N PHE A 125 4.41 -11.20 15.14
CA PHE A 125 5.55 -10.58 14.50
C PHE A 125 5.79 -11.15 13.10
N ASP A 126 5.84 -12.49 12.98
CA ASP A 126 6.11 -13.15 11.70
C ASP A 126 5.02 -12.87 10.67
N ILE A 127 3.75 -12.86 11.09
CA ILE A 127 2.62 -12.49 10.23
C ILE A 127 2.75 -11.02 9.82
N GLY A 128 2.96 -10.12 10.79
CA GLY A 128 3.05 -8.68 10.52
C GLY A 128 4.22 -8.29 9.62
N VAL A 129 5.35 -9.00 9.68
CA VAL A 129 6.53 -8.66 8.88
C VAL A 129 6.56 -9.31 7.49
N ALA A 130 5.93 -10.47 7.33
CA ALA A 130 5.99 -11.22 6.08
C ALA A 130 5.33 -10.48 4.90
N GLY A 131 4.20 -9.82 5.12
CA GLY A 131 3.50 -9.06 4.09
C GLY A 131 4.32 -7.88 3.56
N PRO A 132 4.72 -6.92 4.42
CA PRO A 132 5.55 -5.79 4.00
C PRO A 132 6.84 -6.21 3.30
N ILE A 133 7.53 -7.26 3.76
CA ILE A 133 8.76 -7.72 3.10
C ILE A 133 8.45 -8.28 1.71
N ALA A 134 7.42 -9.13 1.58
CA ALA A 134 7.05 -9.71 0.29
C ALA A 134 6.56 -8.64 -0.71
N GLY A 135 5.71 -7.72 -0.26
CA GLY A 135 5.25 -6.58 -1.05
C GLY A 135 6.40 -5.65 -1.44
N PHE A 136 7.32 -5.37 -0.52
CA PHE A 136 8.51 -4.55 -0.78
C PHE A 136 9.44 -5.18 -1.83
N ILE A 137 9.70 -6.49 -1.76
CA ILE A 137 10.51 -7.19 -2.76
C ILE A 137 9.83 -7.12 -4.14
N ALA A 138 8.51 -7.35 -4.21
CA ALA A 138 7.75 -7.21 -5.45
C ALA A 138 7.82 -5.77 -6.00
N CYS A 139 7.72 -4.78 -5.12
CA CYS A 139 7.86 -3.37 -5.46
C CYS A 139 9.26 -3.04 -6.02
N LEU A 140 10.33 -3.55 -5.40
CA LEU A 140 11.69 -3.39 -5.89
C LEU A 140 11.86 -3.97 -7.31
N ILE A 141 11.29 -5.15 -7.58
CA ILE A 141 11.34 -5.76 -8.91
C ILE A 141 10.70 -4.83 -9.95
N VAL A 142 9.51 -4.28 -9.65
CA VAL A 142 8.80 -3.37 -10.54
C VAL A 142 9.57 -2.05 -10.74
N LEU A 143 10.14 -1.48 -9.68
CA LEU A 143 10.94 -0.24 -9.76
C LEU A 143 12.21 -0.44 -10.57
N ILE A 144 12.96 -1.52 -10.30
CA ILE A 144 14.18 -1.84 -11.06
C ILE A 144 13.84 -2.05 -12.53
N TYR A 145 12.75 -2.76 -12.84
CA TYR A 145 12.28 -2.90 -14.20
C TYR A 145 11.94 -1.54 -14.84
N GLY A 146 11.24 -0.68 -14.10
CA GLY A 146 10.90 0.68 -14.53
C GLY A 146 12.13 1.52 -14.89
N PHE A 147 13.12 1.60 -14.00
CA PHE A 147 14.35 2.38 -14.24
C PHE A 147 15.24 1.81 -15.34
N THR A 148 15.24 0.49 -15.53
CA THR A 148 16.04 -0.16 -16.59
C THR A 148 15.38 -0.10 -17.97
N HIS A 149 14.08 0.18 -18.04
CA HIS A 149 13.30 0.23 -19.28
C HIS A 149 12.65 1.62 -19.49
N LEU A 150 13.36 2.69 -19.16
CA LEU A 150 12.83 4.04 -19.28
C LEU A 150 12.38 4.37 -20.71
N PRO A 151 11.26 5.09 -20.88
CA PRO A 151 10.85 5.57 -22.19
C PRO A 151 11.73 6.74 -22.66
N THR A 152 11.71 7.01 -23.97
CA THR A 152 12.30 8.24 -24.51
C THR A 152 11.42 9.46 -24.22
N VAL A 153 11.97 10.66 -24.42
CA VAL A 153 11.24 11.93 -24.31
C VAL A 153 9.94 11.94 -25.13
N ASP A 154 9.94 11.29 -26.29
CA ASP A 154 8.77 11.17 -27.17
C ASP A 154 7.55 10.55 -26.49
N TYR A 155 7.74 9.75 -25.44
CA TYR A 155 6.65 9.17 -24.67
C TYR A 155 5.80 10.25 -23.99
N ILE A 156 6.44 11.20 -23.31
CA ILE A 156 5.73 12.32 -22.67
C ILE A 156 5.16 13.25 -23.73
N LEU A 157 5.89 13.52 -24.81
CA LEU A 157 5.40 14.38 -25.90
C LEU A 157 4.18 13.82 -26.64
N LYS A 158 3.94 12.50 -26.60
CA LYS A 158 2.69 11.92 -27.13
C LYS A 158 1.49 12.20 -26.25
N ILE A 159 1.70 12.38 -24.95
CA ILE A 159 0.65 12.65 -23.97
C ILE A 159 0.41 14.16 -23.91
N HIS A 160 1.49 14.92 -23.80
CA HIS A 160 1.53 16.38 -23.71
C HIS A 160 2.42 16.95 -24.83
N PRO A 161 1.89 17.18 -26.05
CA PRO A 161 2.68 17.67 -27.18
C PRO A 161 3.34 19.04 -26.94
N ASP A 162 2.72 19.83 -26.05
CA ASP A 162 3.16 21.15 -25.64
C ASP A 162 4.06 21.11 -24.39
N TYR A 163 4.50 19.95 -23.90
CA TYR A 163 5.28 19.82 -22.65
C TYR A 163 6.47 20.79 -22.50
N PHE A 164 7.21 21.07 -23.59
CA PHE A 164 8.34 22.02 -23.57
C PHE A 164 7.94 23.47 -23.89
N SER A 165 6.65 23.75 -24.08
CA SER A 165 6.12 25.09 -24.27
C SER A 165 6.23 25.88 -22.97
N PRO A 166 6.58 27.19 -23.02
CA PRO A 166 6.49 28.08 -21.87
C PRO A 166 5.07 28.22 -21.29
N GLU A 167 4.05 27.74 -21.99
CA GLU A 167 2.64 27.77 -21.57
C GLU A 167 2.18 26.46 -20.92
N TYR A 168 2.97 25.38 -21.02
CA TYR A 168 2.60 24.09 -20.45
C TYR A 168 2.40 24.19 -18.94
N GLY A 169 1.27 23.66 -18.48
CA GLY A 169 0.89 23.67 -17.06
C GLY A 169 0.50 25.05 -16.52
N LYS A 170 0.40 26.12 -17.32
CA LYS A 170 -0.19 27.40 -16.89
C LYS A 170 -1.71 27.29 -16.78
N GLU A 171 -2.30 27.96 -15.79
CA GLU A 171 -3.76 27.97 -15.52
C GLU A 171 -4.37 26.60 -15.14
N GLY A 172 -3.52 25.60 -14.83
CA GLY A 172 -3.93 24.25 -14.45
C GLY A 172 -3.66 23.89 -12.98
N ILE A 173 -4.23 22.77 -12.54
CA ILE A 173 -3.84 22.11 -11.28
C ILE A 173 -2.68 21.18 -11.61
N ASN A 174 -1.49 21.49 -11.10
CA ASN A 174 -0.32 20.62 -11.24
C ASN A 174 -0.27 19.63 -10.07
N LEU A 175 -0.21 18.34 -10.39
CA LEU A 175 0.01 17.25 -9.45
C LEU A 175 1.45 16.74 -9.61
N GLU A 176 2.20 16.73 -8.52
CA GLU A 176 3.55 16.18 -8.47
C GLU A 176 3.66 15.15 -7.34
N PHE A 177 4.35 14.04 -7.61
CA PHE A 177 4.63 13.03 -6.59
C PHE A 177 5.88 13.41 -5.79
N GLY A 178 5.85 13.33 -4.47
CA GLY A 178 7.07 13.50 -3.69
C GLY A 178 7.97 12.29 -3.84
N SER A 179 9.29 12.49 -3.89
CA SER A 179 10.20 11.34 -3.91
C SER A 179 10.32 10.66 -2.53
N THR A 180 10.82 9.44 -2.54
CA THR A 180 11.26 8.72 -1.33
C THR A 180 12.77 8.50 -1.42
N PHE A 181 13.41 8.26 -0.28
CA PHE A 181 14.86 8.05 -0.27
C PHE A 181 15.25 6.81 -1.09
N LEU A 182 14.47 5.72 -1.00
CA LEU A 182 14.70 4.54 -1.83
C LEU A 182 14.51 4.81 -3.32
N PHE A 183 13.48 5.58 -3.69
CA PHE A 183 13.23 5.91 -5.08
C PHE A 183 14.42 6.66 -5.70
N GLU A 184 14.97 7.64 -5.00
CA GLU A 184 16.16 8.38 -5.45
C GLU A 184 17.42 7.51 -5.50
N ILE A 185 17.60 6.60 -4.54
CA ILE A 185 18.70 5.62 -4.59
C ILE A 185 18.59 4.76 -5.86
N LEU A 186 17.42 4.18 -6.12
CA LEU A 186 17.22 3.32 -7.28
C LEU A 186 17.39 4.11 -8.58
N ARG A 187 16.86 5.33 -8.64
CA ARG A 187 17.08 6.25 -9.75
C ARG A 187 18.57 6.45 -9.99
N TYR A 188 19.34 6.81 -8.96
CA TYR A 188 20.78 7.04 -9.08
C TYR A 188 21.55 5.78 -9.49
N LEU A 189 21.17 4.60 -9.01
CA LEU A 189 21.87 3.34 -9.28
C LEU A 189 21.58 2.75 -10.67
N PHE A 190 20.37 2.93 -11.19
CA PHE A 190 19.90 2.25 -12.40
C PHE A 190 19.74 3.15 -13.62
N THR A 191 20.10 4.44 -13.53
CA THR A 191 20.01 5.39 -14.65
C THR A 191 21.34 6.10 -14.88
N ASN A 192 21.57 6.53 -16.12
CA ASN A 192 22.73 7.33 -16.50
C ASN A 192 22.35 8.80 -16.65
N PRO A 193 23.32 9.74 -16.53
CA PRO A 193 23.04 11.18 -16.70
C PRO A 193 22.46 11.59 -18.07
N GLN A 194 22.55 10.72 -19.07
CA GLN A 194 22.01 10.97 -20.42
C GLN A 194 20.59 10.41 -20.62
N ASP A 195 20.11 9.58 -19.69
CA ASP A 195 18.79 8.98 -19.80
C ASP A 195 17.73 10.03 -19.46
N PHE A 196 16.67 10.08 -20.28
CA PHE A 196 15.51 10.90 -19.93
C PHE A 196 14.72 10.20 -18.84
N ILE A 197 14.60 10.86 -17.70
CA ILE A 197 13.79 10.42 -16.57
C ILE A 197 12.63 11.39 -16.47
N PRO A 198 11.36 10.94 -16.63
CA PRO A 198 10.21 11.79 -16.41
C PRO A 198 10.31 12.45 -15.03
N PRO A 199 10.10 13.77 -14.92
CA PRO A 199 10.08 14.40 -13.61
C PRO A 199 8.93 13.86 -12.77
N MET A 200 8.97 14.12 -11.47
CA MET A 200 7.95 13.65 -10.55
C MET A 200 6.53 14.16 -10.84
N SER A 201 6.41 15.24 -11.62
CA SER A 201 5.15 15.78 -12.14
C SER A 201 4.57 14.99 -13.31
N GLU A 202 5.33 14.07 -13.91
CA GLU A 202 4.95 13.28 -15.08
C GLU A 202 5.17 11.77 -14.87
N ILE A 203 5.83 11.40 -13.76
CA ILE A 203 6.26 10.02 -13.51
C ILE A 203 5.12 9.03 -13.41
N TYR A 204 3.93 9.52 -13.05
CA TYR A 204 2.71 8.72 -12.98
C TYR A 204 2.23 8.27 -14.37
N HIS A 205 2.65 8.93 -15.45
CA HIS A 205 2.36 8.47 -16.81
C HIS A 205 3.12 7.21 -17.20
N TYR A 206 4.25 6.91 -16.54
CA TYR A 206 5.00 5.70 -16.80
C TYR A 206 4.62 4.61 -15.77
N PRO A 207 3.90 3.55 -16.19
CA PRO A 207 3.12 2.71 -15.27
C PRO A 207 3.98 1.99 -14.23
N TYR A 208 5.18 1.54 -14.59
CA TYR A 208 6.05 0.81 -13.66
C TYR A 208 6.63 1.71 -12.57
N LEU A 209 7.05 2.93 -12.91
CA LEU A 209 7.53 3.89 -11.90
C LEU A 209 6.38 4.44 -11.07
N CYS A 210 5.22 4.70 -11.68
CA CYS A 210 3.99 5.08 -10.98
C CYS A 210 3.61 4.05 -9.91
N VAL A 211 3.50 2.78 -10.32
CA VAL A 211 3.08 1.69 -9.44
C VAL A 211 4.15 1.36 -8.42
N GLY A 212 5.42 1.37 -8.81
CA GLY A 212 6.54 1.16 -7.90
C GLY A 212 6.56 2.23 -6.80
N TRP A 213 6.39 3.51 -7.17
CA TRP A 213 6.26 4.59 -6.20
C TRP A 213 5.06 4.37 -5.27
N PHE A 214 3.89 4.04 -5.82
CA PHE A 214 2.70 3.73 -5.03
C PHE A 214 2.91 2.53 -4.10
N GLY A 215 3.64 1.51 -4.54
CA GLY A 215 4.01 0.35 -3.74
C GLY A 215 4.89 0.71 -2.55
N LEU A 216 5.83 1.65 -2.71
CA LEU A 216 6.61 2.21 -1.60
C LEU A 216 5.71 2.99 -0.64
N PHE A 217 4.80 3.81 -1.17
CA PHE A 217 3.84 4.56 -0.36
C PHE A 217 2.97 3.62 0.48
N VAL A 218 2.34 2.61 -0.11
CA VAL A 218 1.51 1.62 0.61
C VAL A 218 2.32 0.82 1.63
N THR A 219 3.55 0.43 1.29
CA THR A 219 4.45 -0.27 2.21
C THR A 219 4.78 0.61 3.42
N ALA A 220 5.09 1.89 3.20
CA ALA A 220 5.33 2.84 4.28
C ALA A 220 4.09 3.01 5.16
N MET A 221 2.90 3.12 4.56
CA MET A 221 1.63 3.23 5.29
C MET A 221 1.37 2.04 6.20
N ASN A 222 1.58 0.82 5.69
CA ASN A 222 1.41 -0.41 6.47
C ASN A 222 2.47 -0.54 7.59
N LEU A 223 3.68 -0.01 7.38
CA LEU A 223 4.75 -0.06 8.37
C LEU A 223 4.75 1.09 9.38
N ILE A 224 3.78 2.01 9.33
CA ILE A 224 3.59 3.01 10.39
C ILE A 224 3.38 2.25 11.72
N PRO A 225 4.14 2.58 12.79
CA PRO A 225 4.11 1.82 14.04
C PRO A 225 2.92 2.21 14.93
N VAL A 226 1.70 2.05 14.42
CA VAL A 226 0.45 2.45 15.09
C VAL A 226 -0.58 1.31 15.03
N GLY A 227 -1.18 1.00 16.18
CA GLY A 227 -2.35 0.13 16.25
C GLY A 227 -2.13 -1.23 15.61
N GLN A 228 -3.12 -1.68 14.83
CA GLN A 228 -3.09 -2.98 14.13
C GLN A 228 -2.46 -2.94 12.74
N LEU A 229 -1.74 -1.87 12.38
CA LEU A 229 -0.95 -1.88 11.17
C LEU A 229 0.21 -2.88 11.30
N ASP A 230 0.80 -3.29 10.18
CA ASP A 230 1.92 -4.23 10.14
C ASP A 230 3.12 -3.73 10.97
N GLY A 231 3.44 -2.44 10.87
CA GLY A 231 4.46 -1.80 11.70
C GLY A 231 4.14 -1.86 13.19
N GLY A 232 2.87 -1.74 13.57
CA GLY A 232 2.39 -1.92 14.93
C GLY A 232 2.59 -3.36 15.41
N HIS A 233 2.22 -4.35 14.60
CA HIS A 233 2.45 -5.78 14.87
C HIS A 233 3.93 -6.11 15.09
N ILE A 234 4.82 -5.58 14.24
CA ILE A 234 6.27 -5.75 14.32
C ILE A 234 6.79 -5.16 15.63
N LEU A 235 6.46 -3.90 15.92
CA LEU A 235 6.99 -3.19 17.07
C LEU A 235 6.46 -3.74 18.40
N TYR A 236 5.15 -4.01 18.47
CA TYR A 236 4.54 -4.70 19.60
C TYR A 236 5.16 -6.08 19.81
N GLY A 237 5.35 -6.84 18.73
CA GLY A 237 6.02 -8.14 18.78
C GLY A 237 7.39 -8.03 19.46
N MET A 238 8.23 -7.12 18.97
CA MET A 238 9.61 -6.94 19.42
C MET A 238 9.75 -6.45 20.86
N PHE A 239 8.92 -5.49 21.27
CA PHE A 239 9.17 -4.67 22.47
C PHE A 239 8.02 -4.63 23.47
N GLY A 240 6.86 -5.17 23.10
CA GLY A 240 5.65 -5.16 23.93
C GLY A 240 4.95 -3.81 23.96
N ASP A 241 3.91 -3.76 24.79
CA ASP A 241 2.90 -2.70 24.77
C ASP A 241 3.46 -1.30 25.07
N LYS A 242 4.25 -1.15 26.14
CA LYS A 242 4.75 0.17 26.58
C LYS A 242 5.60 0.89 25.51
N ILE A 243 6.50 0.15 24.85
CA ILE A 243 7.36 0.72 23.82
C ILE A 243 6.54 0.96 22.55
N HIS A 244 5.65 0.03 22.19
CA HIS A 244 4.73 0.24 21.08
C HIS A 244 3.90 1.52 21.26
N GLU A 245 3.26 1.73 22.41
CA GLU A 245 2.46 2.92 22.69
C GLU A 245 3.25 4.22 22.58
N ALA A 246 4.51 4.23 23.04
CA ALA A 246 5.39 5.39 22.91
C ALA A 246 5.66 5.74 21.44
N PHE A 247 6.04 4.75 20.62
CA PHE A 247 6.29 4.95 19.20
C PHE A 247 5.01 5.29 18.42
N ALA A 248 3.88 4.66 18.76
CA ALA A 248 2.60 4.99 18.15
C ALA A 248 2.20 6.43 18.43
N SER A 249 2.44 6.92 19.66
CA SER A 249 2.21 8.31 20.03
C SER A 249 3.14 9.26 19.26
N ILE A 250 4.42 8.92 19.12
CA ILE A 250 5.38 9.70 18.33
C ILE A 250 4.97 9.74 16.85
N ALA A 251 4.60 8.61 16.26
CA ALA A 251 4.15 8.53 14.87
C ALA A 251 2.89 9.37 14.65
N MET A 252 1.91 9.30 15.56
CA MET A 252 0.70 10.12 15.52
C MET A 252 1.02 11.62 15.59
N LEU A 253 1.94 12.03 16.47
CA LEU A 253 2.39 13.43 16.56
C LEU A 253 3.11 13.88 15.28
N LEU A 254 3.97 13.05 14.71
CA LEU A 254 4.69 13.35 13.47
C LEU A 254 3.71 13.48 12.29
N LEU A 255 2.78 12.55 12.12
CA LEU A 255 1.75 12.62 11.08
C LEU A 255 0.87 13.87 11.24
N GLY A 256 0.46 14.17 12.49
CA GLY A 256 -0.30 15.37 12.80
C GLY A 256 0.47 16.66 12.48
N ALA A 257 1.76 16.72 12.83
CA ALA A 257 2.61 17.86 12.51
C ALA A 257 2.81 18.02 11.00
N LEU A 258 3.15 16.95 10.27
CA LEU A 258 3.32 16.95 8.82
C LEU A 258 2.05 17.41 8.11
N GLY A 259 0.89 16.90 8.53
CA GLY A 259 -0.36 17.28 7.92
C GLY A 259 -0.79 18.70 8.28
N LEU A 260 -0.50 19.18 9.50
CA LEU A 260 -0.76 20.56 9.88
C LEU A 260 0.11 21.53 9.08
N ILE A 261 1.39 21.22 8.88
CA ILE A 261 2.27 22.02 8.02
C ILE A 261 1.72 22.05 6.59
N GLY A 262 1.33 20.90 6.03
CA GLY A 262 0.74 20.83 4.70
C GLY A 262 -0.57 21.63 4.59
N LEU A 263 -1.41 21.60 5.63
CA LEU A 263 -2.64 22.39 5.70
C LEU A 263 -2.35 23.90 5.75
N LEU A 264 -1.43 24.32 6.61
CA LEU A 264 -1.03 25.73 6.72
C LEU A 264 -0.41 26.25 5.43
N ASN A 265 0.42 25.44 4.77
CA ASN A 265 1.00 25.79 3.48
C ASN A 265 -0.10 26.04 2.42
N ALA A 266 -1.14 25.21 2.38
CA ALA A 266 -2.25 25.36 1.45
C ALA A 266 -3.12 26.61 1.71
N PHE A 267 -3.26 27.06 2.97
CA PHE A 267 -4.06 28.25 3.30
C PHE A 267 -3.28 29.57 3.27
N ILE A 268 -1.99 29.54 3.63
CA ILE A 268 -1.19 30.75 3.87
C ILE A 268 -0.11 30.95 2.78
N ASN A 269 0.03 30.01 1.83
CA ASN A 269 1.03 30.06 0.75
C ASN A 269 2.46 30.30 1.28
N LEU A 270 2.84 29.54 2.31
CA LEU A 270 4.13 29.71 3.00
C LEU A 270 5.35 29.24 2.17
N ASN A 271 5.13 28.74 0.95
CA ASN A 271 6.17 28.14 0.08
C ASN A 271 7.00 27.06 0.80
N ILE A 272 6.38 26.33 1.73
CA ILE A 272 7.02 25.22 2.45
C ILE A 272 6.85 23.96 1.60
N THR A 273 7.96 23.34 1.22
CA THR A 273 7.98 22.11 0.38
C THR A 273 7.83 20.82 1.19
N PHE A 274 7.50 20.94 2.48
CA PHE A 274 7.50 19.84 3.43
C PHE A 274 6.13 19.65 4.10
N GLY A 275 5.64 18.42 4.13
CA GLY A 275 4.36 18.05 4.74
C GLY A 275 3.19 18.07 3.75
N TRP A 276 2.26 17.13 3.93
CA TRP A 276 1.08 16.96 3.09
C TRP A 276 -0.16 16.88 3.95
N SER A 277 -1.19 17.68 3.64
CA SER A 277 -2.43 17.76 4.43
C SER A 277 -3.15 16.41 4.58
N GLY A 278 -2.97 15.49 3.63
CA GLY A 278 -3.49 14.13 3.73
C GLY A 278 -2.94 13.33 4.92
N TRP A 279 -1.80 13.72 5.50
CA TRP A 279 -1.30 13.10 6.73
C TRP A 279 -2.19 13.38 7.95
N LEU A 280 -2.89 14.52 8.00
CA LEU A 280 -3.90 14.77 9.05
C LEU A 280 -5.11 13.86 8.87
N PHE A 281 -5.56 13.70 7.63
CA PHE A 281 -6.65 12.77 7.31
C PHE A 281 -6.27 11.33 7.69
N TRP A 282 -5.04 10.92 7.39
CA TRP A 282 -4.56 9.61 7.79
C TRP A 282 -4.44 9.44 9.31
N ALA A 283 -3.86 10.42 10.02
CA ALA A 283 -3.84 10.42 11.48
C ALA A 283 -5.26 10.31 12.08
N PHE A 284 -6.24 11.02 11.52
CA PHE A 284 -7.63 10.90 11.93
C PHE A 284 -8.15 9.46 11.76
N ILE A 285 -7.91 8.83 10.60
CA ILE A 285 -8.30 7.44 10.36
C ILE A 285 -7.64 6.50 11.37
N LEU A 286 -6.33 6.63 11.59
CA LEU A 286 -5.59 5.79 12.53
C LEU A 286 -6.12 5.93 13.96
N TYR A 287 -6.42 7.15 14.39
CA TYR A 287 -6.91 7.41 15.74
C TYR A 287 -8.29 6.81 15.99
N PHE A 288 -9.24 7.01 15.07
CA PHE A 288 -10.65 6.62 15.27
C PHE A 288 -10.96 5.17 14.86
N PHE A 289 -10.40 4.69 13.75
CA PHE A 289 -10.77 3.39 13.18
C PHE A 289 -9.80 2.28 13.55
N ILE A 290 -8.49 2.53 13.48
CA ILE A 290 -7.47 1.52 13.80
C ILE A 290 -7.20 1.46 15.32
N LYS A 291 -7.30 2.62 15.99
CA LYS A 291 -6.91 2.87 17.38
C LYS A 291 -5.40 2.78 17.60
N VAL A 292 -4.87 3.68 18.40
CA VAL A 292 -3.42 3.82 18.61
C VAL A 292 -2.80 2.62 19.32
N LYS A 293 -3.55 1.99 20.24
CA LYS A 293 -3.07 0.84 21.03
C LYS A 293 -3.15 -0.47 20.25
N HIS A 294 -2.15 -1.32 20.44
CA HIS A 294 -2.13 -2.66 19.87
C HIS A 294 -2.94 -3.63 20.74
N PRO A 295 -3.76 -4.52 20.16
CA PRO A 295 -4.47 -5.54 20.94
C PRO A 295 -3.49 -6.62 21.48
N PRO A 296 -3.55 -6.94 22.79
CA PRO A 296 -2.58 -7.86 23.38
C PRO A 296 -2.73 -9.28 22.85
N VAL A 297 -1.61 -10.01 22.85
CA VAL A 297 -1.59 -11.46 22.60
C VAL A 297 -1.71 -12.26 23.90
N PRO A 298 -2.19 -13.51 23.85
CA PRO A 298 -2.30 -14.36 25.04
C PRO A 298 -0.96 -14.66 25.74
N TYR A 299 0.10 -14.88 24.95
CA TYR A 299 1.43 -15.22 25.46
C TYR A 299 2.49 -14.31 24.86
N PHE A 300 3.30 -13.69 25.71
CA PHE A 300 4.40 -12.83 25.30
C PHE A 300 5.74 -13.48 25.65
N GLU A 301 6.54 -13.75 24.64
CA GLU A 301 7.84 -14.38 24.77
C GLU A 301 8.95 -13.51 24.16
N LYS A 302 10.18 -13.68 24.63
CA LYS A 302 11.32 -13.00 24.01
C LYS A 302 11.53 -13.51 22.57
N LEU A 303 11.67 -12.59 21.62
CA LEU A 303 12.02 -12.94 20.24
C LEU A 303 13.48 -13.37 20.15
N ASP A 304 13.74 -14.32 19.26
CA ASP A 304 15.10 -14.69 18.89
C ASP A 304 15.79 -13.57 18.10
N ILE A 305 17.11 -13.69 18.01
CA ILE A 305 17.94 -12.66 17.38
C ILE A 305 17.61 -12.47 15.88
N ARG A 306 17.22 -13.53 15.16
CA ARG A 306 16.95 -13.45 13.72
C ARG A 306 15.70 -12.62 13.47
N ARG A 307 14.62 -12.87 14.22
CA ARG A 307 13.41 -12.06 14.14
C ARG A 307 13.68 -10.61 14.50
N ARG A 308 14.49 -10.33 15.52
CA ARG A 308 14.86 -8.94 15.84
C ARG A 308 15.57 -8.23 14.69
N ILE A 309 16.51 -8.90 14.01
CA ILE A 309 17.19 -8.35 12.82
C ILE A 309 16.18 -8.06 11.71
N ILE A 310 15.27 -8.99 11.44
CA ILE A 310 14.20 -8.82 10.43
C ILE A 310 13.31 -7.62 10.79
N GLY A 311 13.01 -7.41 12.07
CA GLY A 311 12.21 -6.27 12.53
C GLY A 311 12.94 -4.94 12.33
N TYR A 312 14.25 -4.88 12.59
CA TYR A 312 15.06 -3.70 12.28
C TYR A 312 15.16 -3.44 10.77
N LEU A 313 15.25 -4.49 9.96
CA LEU A 313 15.17 -4.37 8.50
C LEU A 313 13.82 -3.81 8.05
N ALA A 314 12.71 -4.25 8.63
CA ALA A 314 11.39 -3.70 8.34
C ALA A 314 11.26 -2.22 8.74
N MET A 315 11.81 -1.82 9.89
CA MET A 315 11.89 -0.40 10.27
C MET A 315 12.75 0.42 9.30
N LEU A 316 13.84 -0.16 8.78
CA LEU A 316 14.64 0.49 7.73
C LEU A 316 13.82 0.63 6.44
N ILE A 317 13.10 -0.41 6.01
CA ILE A 317 12.22 -0.36 4.83
C ILE A 317 11.19 0.77 4.98
N PHE A 318 10.59 0.92 6.16
CA PHE A 318 9.69 2.04 6.47
C PHE A 318 10.36 3.39 6.22
N ILE A 319 11.53 3.63 6.82
CA ILE A 319 12.27 4.90 6.69
C ILE A 319 12.61 5.18 5.22
N LEU A 320 13.06 4.16 4.48
CA LEU A 320 13.47 4.30 3.09
C LEU A 320 12.27 4.57 2.15
N SER A 321 11.09 4.05 2.49
CA SER A 321 9.87 4.13 1.66
C SER A 321 8.95 5.29 2.05
N PHE A 322 9.10 5.88 3.24
CA PHE A 322 8.25 6.96 3.71
C PHE A 322 8.57 8.28 2.99
N SER A 323 7.55 8.93 2.44
CA SER A 323 7.65 10.29 1.90
C SER A 323 6.92 11.27 2.83
N PRO A 324 7.59 12.31 3.36
CA PRO A 324 6.91 13.35 4.15
C PRO A 324 5.90 14.18 3.34
N THR A 325 6.10 14.30 2.03
CA THR A 325 5.27 15.09 1.11
C THR A 325 4.90 14.24 -0.11
N PRO A 326 4.09 13.17 0.04
CA PRO A 326 3.84 12.22 -1.04
C PRO A 326 3.14 12.85 -2.26
N PHE A 327 2.32 13.87 -2.05
CA PHE A 327 1.63 14.59 -3.11
C PHE A 327 1.80 16.09 -2.92
N ILE A 328 2.16 16.76 -4.01
CA ILE A 328 2.29 18.21 -4.11
C ILE A 328 1.25 18.66 -5.12
N ILE A 329 0.36 19.56 -4.70
CA ILE A 329 -0.67 20.14 -5.56
C ILE A 329 -0.40 21.64 -5.61
N SER A 330 -0.13 22.16 -6.81
CA SER A 330 0.11 23.58 -7.03
C SER A 330 -0.87 24.15 -8.06
N LEU A 331 -1.30 25.39 -7.81
CA LEU A 331 -2.05 26.21 -8.76
C LEU A 331 -1.03 27.14 -9.43
N THR A 332 -0.79 26.92 -10.71
CA THR A 332 0.12 27.75 -11.51
C THR A 332 -0.66 28.93 -12.08
N ASN A 333 -0.31 30.14 -11.63
CA ASN A 333 -0.77 31.39 -12.21
C ASN A 333 -0.01 31.77 -13.47
#